data_AF-A0A061DBH7-F1
#
_entry.id   AF-A0A061DBH7-F1
#
_cell.length_a   1.000
_cell.length_b   1.000
_cell.length_c   1.000
_cell.angle_alpha   90.00
_cell.angle_beta   90.00
_cell.angle_gamma   90.00
#
_symmetry.space_group_name_H-M   'P 1'
#
loop_
_entity.id
_entity.type
_entity.pdbx_description
1 polymer ?
#
loop_
_entity_poly.entity_id
_entity_poly.type
_entity_poly.pdbx_seq_one_letter_code
_entity_poly.pdbx_strand_id
1 'polypeptide(L)'
;MSFLCPKAQEESRADDELLPADELELRFFYAKHLYRAGLCKISFPAYYKDAGALLAEATATAVGNLSPLYFQLGYELCDLLPESEWPVDNLRNVLKEAECKRRAYLLRRSETCDDTFLMGLTLSERKLHNVVMHGDSNALITPATSQTFTD
;
A
#
# COMPACT_ATOMS: atom_id res chain seq x y z
N MET A 1 -43.11 17.04 -4.47
CA MET A 1 -42.25 17.32 -5.65
C MET A 1 -41.18 18.29 -5.20
N SER A 2 -39.97 17.79 -4.94
CA SER A 2 -38.83 18.64 -4.53
C SER A 2 -38.31 19.37 -5.76
N PHE A 3 -38.50 20.69 -5.82
CA PHE A 3 -37.83 21.52 -6.81
C PHE A 3 -36.41 21.76 -6.31
N LEU A 4 -35.44 21.09 -6.93
CA LEU A 4 -34.03 21.42 -6.75
C LEU A 4 -33.83 22.91 -7.08
N CYS A 5 -33.00 23.61 -6.29
CA CYS A 5 -32.66 24.99 -6.58
C CYS A 5 -31.88 25.09 -7.90
N PRO A 6 -31.84 26.26 -8.57
CA PRO A 6 -31.24 26.39 -9.89
C PRO A 6 -29.81 25.86 -9.98
N LYS A 7 -28.98 26.06 -8.95
CA LYS A 7 -27.62 25.49 -8.86
C LYS A 7 -27.61 23.97 -8.81
N ALA A 8 -28.51 23.35 -8.04
CA ALA A 8 -28.63 21.90 -7.95
C ALA A 8 -29.23 21.29 -9.23
N GLN A 9 -30.02 22.04 -10.00
CA GLN A 9 -30.45 21.63 -11.35
C GLN A 9 -29.33 21.73 -12.39
N GLU A 10 -28.40 22.65 -12.21
CA GLU A 10 -27.22 22.83 -13.06
C GLU A 10 -26.19 21.71 -12.80
N GLU A 11 -25.94 21.37 -11.53
CA GLU A 11 -25.11 20.22 -11.13
C GLU A 11 -25.74 18.88 -11.53
N SER A 12 -27.07 18.73 -11.43
CA SER A 12 -27.79 17.52 -11.87
C SER A 12 -27.69 17.26 -13.38
N ARG A 13 -27.22 18.24 -14.17
CA ARG A 13 -27.03 18.13 -15.63
C ARG A 13 -25.58 17.95 -16.04
N ALA A 14 -24.65 18.01 -15.08
CA ALA A 14 -23.29 17.57 -15.35
C ALA A 14 -23.35 16.04 -15.47
N ASP A 15 -23.14 15.53 -16.68
CA ASP A 15 -22.79 14.14 -16.83
C ASP A 15 -21.54 13.92 -15.95
N ASP A 16 -21.57 12.92 -15.05
CA ASP A 16 -20.43 12.48 -14.24
C ASP A 16 -19.37 11.83 -15.15
N GLU A 17 -18.90 12.57 -16.15
CA GLU A 17 -17.94 12.14 -17.15
C GLU A 17 -16.53 12.39 -16.62
N LEU A 18 -15.74 11.32 -16.55
CA LEU A 18 -14.33 11.40 -16.15
C LEU A 18 -13.52 12.11 -17.23
N LEU A 19 -12.88 13.21 -16.85
CA LEU A 19 -11.98 13.95 -17.72
C LEU A 19 -10.57 13.37 -17.67
N PRO A 20 -9.77 13.48 -18.75
CA PRO A 20 -8.39 13.01 -18.76
C PRO A 20 -7.45 13.64 -17.71
N ALA A 21 -7.84 14.79 -17.15
CA ALA A 21 -7.08 15.51 -16.13
C ALA A 21 -7.49 15.12 -14.70
N ASP A 22 -8.53 14.30 -14.54
CA ASP A 22 -9.04 13.95 -13.22
C ASP A 22 -8.08 13.00 -12.50
N GLU A 23 -7.84 13.29 -11.23
CA GLU A 23 -7.10 12.41 -10.33
C GLU A 23 -8.08 11.59 -9.50
N LEU A 24 -7.93 10.26 -9.54
CA LEU A 24 -8.83 9.32 -8.88
C LEU A 24 -8.07 8.46 -7.87
N GLU A 25 -8.61 8.35 -6.66
CA GLU A 25 -8.15 7.37 -5.68
C GLU A 25 -8.85 6.03 -5.90
N LEU A 26 -8.12 5.06 -6.46
CA LEU A 26 -8.63 3.73 -6.75
C LEU A 26 -7.90 2.67 -5.91
N ARG A 27 -8.59 1.55 -5.67
CA ARG A 27 -7.90 0.35 -5.16
C ARG A 27 -6.85 -0.09 -6.18
N PHE A 28 -5.66 -0.43 -5.71
CA PHE A 28 -4.51 -0.72 -6.56
C PHE A 28 -4.78 -1.75 -7.67
N PHE A 29 -5.58 -2.78 -7.40
CA PHE A 29 -5.89 -3.79 -8.41
C PHE A 29 -6.67 -3.20 -9.61
N TYR A 30 -7.61 -2.29 -9.37
CA TYR A 30 -8.35 -1.60 -10.44
C TYR A 30 -7.45 -0.64 -11.19
N ALA A 31 -6.65 0.15 -10.46
CA ALA A 31 -5.68 1.05 -11.08
C ALA A 31 -4.71 0.30 -12.00
N LYS A 32 -4.15 -0.83 -11.52
CA LYS A 32 -3.24 -1.70 -12.28
C LYS A 32 -3.90 -2.28 -13.53
N HIS A 33 -5.18 -2.63 -13.46
CA HIS A 33 -5.93 -3.09 -14.63
C HIS A 33 -6.09 -1.99 -15.69
N LEU A 34 -6.53 -0.79 -15.28
CA LEU A 34 -6.69 0.36 -16.18
C LEU A 34 -5.37 0.82 -16.80
N TYR A 35 -4.29 0.85 -16.02
CA TYR A 35 -2.95 1.19 -16.50
C TYR A 35 -2.47 0.21 -17.58
N ARG A 36 -2.64 -1.10 -17.36
CA ARG A 36 -2.28 -2.13 -18.34
C ARG A 36 -3.11 -2.05 -19.62
N ALA A 37 -4.34 -1.54 -19.53
CA ALA A 37 -5.19 -1.26 -20.69
C ALA A 37 -4.85 0.08 -21.38
N GLY A 38 -3.90 0.86 -20.85
CA GLY A 38 -3.52 2.18 -21.38
C GLY A 38 -4.54 3.29 -21.11
N LEU A 39 -5.43 3.10 -20.12
CA LEU A 39 -6.53 4.02 -19.83
C LEU A 39 -6.22 5.05 -18.74
N CYS A 40 -5.14 4.88 -17.98
CA CYS A 40 -4.72 5.84 -16.97
C CYS A 40 -3.20 5.83 -16.76
N LYS A 41 -2.71 6.85 -16.04
CA LYS A 41 -1.38 6.85 -15.43
C LYS A 41 -1.51 6.54 -13.95
N ILE A 42 -0.52 5.87 -13.38
CA ILE A 42 -0.45 5.60 -11.94
C ILE A 42 0.71 6.41 -11.37
N SER A 43 0.51 6.97 -10.18
CA SER A 43 1.54 7.63 -9.40
C SER A 43 1.71 6.95 -8.04
N PHE A 44 2.86 7.18 -7.40
CA PHE A 44 3.10 6.71 -6.04
C PHE A 44 2.27 7.53 -5.03
N PRO A 45 1.74 6.89 -3.97
CA PRO A 45 1.19 7.60 -2.83
C PRO A 45 2.16 8.63 -2.24
N ALA A 46 1.62 9.73 -1.70
CA ALA A 46 2.40 10.88 -1.25
C ALA A 46 3.48 10.54 -0.21
N TYR A 47 3.25 9.55 0.65
CA TYR A 47 4.21 9.15 1.69
C TYR A 47 5.50 8.50 1.14
N TYR A 48 5.59 8.17 -0.15
CA TYR A 48 6.84 7.75 -0.78
C TYR A 48 7.75 8.90 -1.22
N LYS A 49 7.24 10.15 -1.25
CA LYS A 49 8.06 11.34 -1.56
C LYS A 49 9.20 11.51 -0.55
N ASP A 50 8.96 11.11 0.70
CA ASP A 50 9.95 11.13 1.77
C ASP A 50 10.29 9.71 2.23
N ALA A 51 10.50 8.77 1.29
CA ALA A 51 10.75 7.36 1.63
C ALA A 51 11.95 7.16 2.57
N GLY A 52 12.94 8.07 2.58
CA GLY A 52 14.05 8.05 3.54
C GLY A 52 13.58 8.15 5.00
N ALA A 53 12.46 8.81 5.27
CA ALA A 53 11.87 8.89 6.59
C ALA A 53 11.35 7.53 7.10
N LEU A 54 11.09 6.55 6.21
CA LEU A 54 10.72 5.18 6.60
C LEU A 54 11.87 4.43 7.29
N LEU A 55 13.10 4.93 7.22
CA LEU A 55 14.22 4.39 8.00
C LEU A 55 14.08 4.71 9.50
N ALA A 56 13.28 5.72 9.85
CA ALA A 56 12.91 6.00 11.23
C ALA A 56 11.71 5.14 11.63
N GLU A 57 11.86 4.40 12.73
CA GLU A 57 10.86 3.44 13.20
C GLU A 57 9.48 4.08 13.42
N ALA A 58 9.43 5.23 14.09
CA ALA A 58 8.17 5.93 14.38
C ALA A 58 7.38 6.28 13.11
N THR A 59 8.05 6.80 12.08
CA THR A 59 7.43 7.13 10.79
C THR A 59 6.91 5.87 10.11
N ALA A 60 7.73 4.82 10.06
CA ALA A 60 7.36 3.58 9.41
C ALA A 60 6.18 2.88 10.13
N THR A 61 6.14 2.97 11.47
CA THR A 61 5.02 2.49 12.29
C THR A 61 3.74 3.27 12.03
N ALA A 62 3.83 4.60 11.92
CA ALA A 62 2.68 5.44 11.57
C ALA A 62 2.12 5.09 10.17
N VAL A 63 3.00 4.90 9.17
CA VAL A 63 2.59 4.46 7.83
C VAL A 63 2.01 3.06 7.86
N GLY A 64 2.62 2.12 8.60
CA GLY A 64 2.11 0.75 8.76
C GLY A 64 0.71 0.70 9.39
N ASN A 65 0.41 1.60 10.32
CA ASN A 65 -0.93 1.71 10.92
C ASN A 65 -2.00 2.20 9.93
N LEU A 66 -1.63 3.07 8.98
CA LEU A 66 -2.52 3.57 7.94
C LEU A 66 -2.64 2.60 6.74
N SER A 67 -1.53 1.96 6.37
CA SER A 67 -1.43 1.07 5.22
C SER A 67 -0.54 -0.13 5.56
N PRO A 68 -1.10 -1.23 6.09
CA PRO A 68 -0.32 -2.41 6.49
C PRO A 68 0.37 -3.16 5.34
N LEU A 69 0.14 -2.74 4.11
CA LEU A 69 0.69 -3.31 2.88
C LEU A 69 1.66 -2.36 2.17
N TYR A 70 2.08 -1.26 2.81
CA TYR A 70 2.87 -0.23 2.14
C TYR A 70 4.15 -0.80 1.50
N PHE A 71 4.95 -1.64 2.16
CA PHE A 71 6.11 -2.25 1.50
C PHE A 71 5.74 -3.03 0.23
N GLN A 72 4.71 -3.86 0.30
CA GLN A 72 4.25 -4.66 -0.84
C GLN A 72 3.75 -3.77 -1.99
N LEU A 73 2.98 -2.73 -1.67
CA LEU A 73 2.53 -1.75 -2.64
C LEU A 73 3.72 -1.01 -3.28
N GLY A 74 4.70 -0.60 -2.49
CA GLY A 74 5.90 0.09 -2.97
C GLY A 74 6.70 -0.77 -3.95
N TYR A 75 6.91 -2.05 -3.63
CA TYR A 75 7.59 -2.97 -4.56
C TYR A 75 6.79 -3.20 -5.83
N GLU A 76 5.47 -3.42 -5.74
CA GLU A 76 4.60 -3.60 -6.90
C GLU A 76 4.60 -2.37 -7.82
N LEU A 77 4.64 -1.17 -7.26
CA LEU A 77 4.75 0.07 -8.02
C LEU A 77 6.13 0.24 -8.66
N CYS A 78 7.20 -0.10 -7.94
CA CYS A 78 8.56 -0.13 -8.50
C CYS A 78 8.70 -1.14 -9.65
N ASP A 79 7.97 -2.26 -9.63
CA ASP A 79 7.97 -3.25 -10.71
C ASP A 79 7.09 -2.85 -11.89
N LEU A 80 6.05 -2.04 -11.64
CA LEU A 80 5.10 -1.60 -12.66
C LEU A 80 5.58 -0.36 -13.42
N LEU A 81 6.23 0.58 -12.73
CA LEU A 81 6.61 1.89 -13.25
C LEU A 81 8.12 2.00 -13.47
N PRO A 82 8.56 2.68 -14.54
CA PRO A 82 9.99 2.88 -14.80
C PRO A 82 10.63 3.74 -13.70
N GLU A 83 11.93 3.56 -13.45
CA GLU A 83 12.67 4.28 -12.40
C GLU A 83 12.59 5.80 -12.53
N SER A 84 12.45 6.33 -13.76
CA SER A 84 12.27 7.76 -14.02
C SER A 84 10.98 8.35 -13.45
N GLU A 85 10.00 7.50 -13.11
CA GLU A 85 8.72 7.90 -12.49
C GLU A 85 8.70 7.67 -10.97
N TRP A 86 9.79 7.17 -10.39
CA TRP A 86 9.86 6.97 -8.95
C TRP A 86 9.96 8.32 -8.22
N PRO A 87 9.33 8.47 -7.05
CA PRO A 87 9.31 9.73 -6.32
C PRO A 87 10.66 10.11 -5.72
N VAL A 88 11.56 9.14 -5.55
CA VAL A 88 12.93 9.32 -5.07
C VAL A 88 13.88 8.32 -5.74
N ASP A 89 15.15 8.69 -5.85
CA ASP A 89 16.19 7.78 -6.32
C ASP A 89 16.33 6.56 -5.41
N ASN A 90 16.62 5.39 -6.01
CA ASN A 90 16.85 4.15 -5.28
C ASN A 90 15.70 3.72 -4.35
N LEU A 91 14.46 4.16 -4.61
CA LEU A 91 13.28 3.88 -3.76
C LEU A 91 13.20 2.40 -3.34
N ARG A 92 13.33 1.48 -4.29
CA ARG A 92 13.30 0.02 -4.02
C ARG A 92 14.31 -0.41 -2.96
N ASN A 93 15.51 0.16 -2.94
CA ASN A 93 16.54 -0.15 -1.95
C ASN A 93 16.20 0.46 -0.57
N VAL A 94 15.67 1.68 -0.54
CA VAL A 94 15.23 2.33 0.70
C VAL A 94 14.11 1.53 1.36
N LEU A 95 13.13 1.06 0.58
CA LEU A 95 12.05 0.19 1.07
C LEU A 95 12.61 -1.11 1.66
N LYS A 96 13.54 -1.75 0.96
CA LYS A 96 14.19 -2.97 1.43
C LYS A 96 14.96 -2.77 2.73
N GLU A 97 15.69 -1.67 2.85
CA GLU A 97 16.43 -1.35 4.08
C GLU A 97 15.48 -1.11 5.26
N ALA A 98 14.44 -0.30 5.06
CA ALA A 98 13.43 -0.02 6.07
C ALA A 98 12.70 -1.29 6.54
N GLU A 99 12.30 -2.16 5.59
CA GLU A 99 11.66 -3.44 5.89
C GLU A 99 12.59 -4.36 6.68
N CYS A 100 13.87 -4.47 6.27
CA CYS A 100 14.85 -5.28 6.98
C CYS A 100 15.11 -4.76 8.40
N LYS A 101 15.21 -3.44 8.60
CA LYS A 101 15.40 -2.83 9.92
C LYS A 101 14.25 -3.16 10.85
N ARG A 102 13.01 -2.98 10.38
CA ARG A 102 11.81 -3.28 11.19
C ARG A 102 11.67 -4.75 11.50
N ARG A 103 11.92 -5.63 10.53
CA ARG A 103 11.94 -7.07 10.75
C ARG A 103 13.00 -7.47 11.79
N ALA A 104 14.20 -6.90 11.71
CA ALA A 104 15.26 -7.16 12.67
C ALA A 104 14.89 -6.66 14.08
N TYR A 105 14.24 -5.50 14.17
CA TYR A 105 13.73 -4.96 15.43
C TYR A 105 12.72 -5.91 16.07
N LEU A 106 11.70 -6.31 15.31
CA LEU A 106 10.65 -7.23 15.74
C LEU A 106 11.22 -8.58 16.21
N LEU A 107 12.20 -9.15 15.49
CA LEU A 107 12.82 -10.42 15.87
C LEU A 107 13.66 -10.32 17.15
N ARG A 108 14.35 -9.19 17.38
CA ARG A 108 15.21 -8.99 18.56
C ARG A 108 14.42 -8.63 19.82
N ARG A 109 13.23 -8.07 19.65
CA ARG A 109 12.42 -7.49 20.72
C ARG A 109 11.01 -8.03 20.74
N SER A 110 10.77 -9.22 20.20
CA SER A 110 9.41 -9.78 20.07
C SER A 110 8.63 -9.66 21.38
N GLU A 111 9.21 -10.06 22.50
CA GLU A 111 8.60 -10.03 23.84
C GLU A 111 8.52 -8.63 24.48
N THR A 112 9.22 -7.64 23.93
CA THR A 112 9.36 -6.29 24.51
C THR A 112 8.98 -5.17 23.55
N CYS A 113 8.33 -5.48 22.42
CA CYS A 113 7.82 -4.47 21.51
C CYS A 113 6.71 -3.68 22.19
N ASP A 114 6.76 -2.35 22.10
CA ASP A 114 5.68 -1.52 22.61
C ASP A 114 4.42 -1.63 21.73
N ASP A 115 3.27 -1.29 22.32
CA ASP A 115 1.97 -1.36 21.65
C ASP A 115 1.91 -0.49 20.39
N THR A 116 2.66 0.62 20.35
CA THR A 116 2.66 1.54 19.20
C THR A 116 3.28 0.84 17.99
N PHE A 117 4.43 0.20 18.17
CA PHE A 117 5.07 -0.61 17.15
C PHE A 117 4.18 -1.78 16.71
N LEU A 118 3.56 -2.48 17.66
CA LEU A 118 2.68 -3.64 17.39
C LEU A 118 1.42 -3.25 16.58
N MET A 119 0.84 -2.07 16.85
CA MET A 119 -0.27 -1.53 16.06
C MET A 119 0.14 -1.26 14.62
N GLY A 120 1.35 -0.71 14.41
CA GLY A 120 1.89 -0.38 13.09
C GLY A 120 2.58 -1.52 12.36
N LEU A 121 2.37 -2.79 12.75
CA LEU A 121 2.91 -3.93 12.00
C LEU A 121 2.24 -4.06 10.64
N THR A 122 3.08 -4.20 9.62
CA THR A 122 2.65 -4.63 8.29
C THR A 122 2.09 -6.05 8.33
N LEU A 123 1.39 -6.46 7.27
CA LEU A 123 0.83 -7.81 7.20
C LEU A 123 1.91 -8.90 7.29
N SER A 124 3.03 -8.71 6.59
CA SER A 124 4.17 -9.64 6.62
C SER A 124 4.81 -9.72 8.01
N GLU A 125 4.98 -8.58 8.67
CA GLU A 125 5.52 -8.52 10.03
C GLU A 125 4.56 -9.16 11.04
N ARG A 126 3.25 -8.98 10.91
CA ARG A 126 2.25 -9.62 11.77
C ARG A 126 2.29 -11.14 11.65
N LYS A 127 2.42 -11.66 10.43
CA LYS A 127 2.64 -13.10 10.21
C LYS A 127 3.90 -13.58 10.90
N LEU A 128 5.02 -12.85 10.74
CA LEU A 128 6.27 -13.19 11.40
C LEU A 128 6.14 -13.17 12.93
N HIS A 129 5.51 -12.13 13.49
CA HIS A 129 5.30 -12.00 14.92
C HIS A 129 4.48 -13.17 15.49
N ASN A 130 3.41 -13.57 14.81
CA ASN A 130 2.60 -14.72 15.22
C ASN A 130 3.41 -16.03 15.22
N VAL A 131 4.27 -16.24 14.21
CA VAL A 131 5.17 -17.41 14.17
C VAL A 131 6.14 -17.39 15.36
N VAL A 132 6.73 -16.23 15.65
CA VAL A 132 7.70 -16.07 16.75
C VAL A 132 7.04 -16.28 18.11
N MET A 133 5.83 -15.76 18.32
CA MET A 133 5.13 -15.80 19.60
C MET A 133 4.39 -17.11 19.88
N HIS A 134 3.82 -17.73 18.84
CA HIS A 134 2.92 -18.87 19.00
C HIS A 134 3.49 -20.16 18.41
N GLY A 135 4.66 -20.12 17.76
CA GLY A 135 5.27 -21.30 17.15
C GLY A 135 4.50 -21.85 15.95
N ASP A 136 3.54 -21.10 15.40
CA ASP A 136 2.67 -21.50 14.29
C ASP A 136 3.44 -21.58 12.97
N SER A 137 4.22 -22.65 12.83
CA SER A 137 5.07 -22.93 11.65
C SER A 137 4.27 -23.10 10.35
N ASN A 138 2.94 -23.27 10.44
CA ASN A 138 2.04 -23.39 9.29
C ASN A 138 1.66 -22.05 8.64
N ALA A 139 1.90 -20.90 9.29
CA ALA A 139 1.53 -19.57 8.75
C ALA A 139 2.44 -19.07 7.61
N LEU A 140 3.58 -19.73 7.39
CA LEU A 140 4.53 -19.42 6.31
C LEU A 140 4.25 -20.22 5.02
N ILE A 141 3.33 -21.19 5.08
CA ILE A 141 2.98 -22.08 3.96
C ILE A 141 1.53 -21.82 3.56
N THR A 142 1.27 -20.69 2.93
CA THR A 142 0.04 -20.54 2.14
C THR A 142 0.42 -19.94 0.80
N PRO A 143 0.74 -20.76 -0.22
CA PRO A 143 0.65 -20.28 -1.58
C PRO A 143 -0.80 -19.87 -1.82
N ALA A 144 -1.01 -18.73 -2.47
CA ALA A 144 -2.32 -18.32 -2.94
C ALA A 144 -2.86 -19.44 -3.83
N THR A 145 -3.80 -20.23 -3.33
CA THR A 145 -4.51 -21.21 -4.14
C THR A 145 -5.33 -20.42 -5.14
N SER A 146 -4.79 -20.28 -6.35
CA SER A 146 -5.58 -19.93 -7.52
C SER A 146 -6.62 -21.03 -7.67
N GLN A 147 -7.86 -20.74 -7.25
CA GLN A 147 -9.00 -21.55 -7.67
C GLN A 147 -9.15 -21.34 -9.17
N THR A 148 -8.57 -22.26 -9.93
CA THR A 148 -8.90 -22.49 -11.33
C THR A 148 -10.35 -22.94 -11.38
N PHE A 149 -11.25 -22.02 -11.70
CA PHE A 149 -12.54 -22.39 -12.28
C PHE A 149 -12.26 -23.04 -13.63
N THR A 150 -12.61 -24.32 -13.75
CA THR A 150 -12.68 -25.05 -15.01
C THR A 150 -14.16 -25.19 -15.37
N ASP A 151 -14.47 -24.75 -16.59
CA ASP A 151 -15.66 -24.89 -17.44
C ASP A 151 -17.07 -24.93 -16.82
#